data_AF-A0A955ZGZ6-F1
#
_entry.id   AF-A0A955ZGZ6-F1
#
_cell.length_a   1.000
_cell.length_b   1.000
_cell.length_c   1.000
_cell.angle_alpha   90.00
_cell.angle_beta   90.00
_cell.angle_gamma   90.00
#
_symmetry.space_group_name_H-M   'P 1'
#
loop_
_entity.id
_entity.type
_entity.pdbx_description
1 polymer ?
#
loop_
_entity_poly.entity_id
_entity_poly.type
_entity_poly.pdbx_seq_one_letter_code
_entity_poly.pdbx_strand_id
1 'polypeptide(L)'
;MMATTRSVARWARRPIDTGHPGFVLRPLVLGPDNVPCVTDERQAIGNPQLSVLSAVLHGKSREGVQVGTAALAAAMTLPAEQAMLCLDLILNAASASARRQLETLMVQHYEPTNPFLRRLLKEAHEKAREEVRQEVRQEVRQEVRQEVRQEV
;
A
#
# COMPACT_ATOMS: atom_id res chain seq x y z
N MET A 1 -7.95 14.43 -12.99
CA MET A 1 -7.86 12.97 -13.22
C MET A 1 -6.52 12.47 -12.68
N MET A 2 -6.45 11.24 -12.16
CA MET A 2 -5.20 10.61 -11.73
C MET A 2 -4.89 9.38 -12.60
N ALA A 3 -3.62 9.17 -12.92
CA ALA A 3 -3.13 7.98 -13.62
C ALA A 3 -1.90 7.42 -12.90
N THR A 4 -1.95 6.14 -12.51
CA THR A 4 -0.91 5.49 -11.70
C THR A 4 0.31 5.04 -12.52
N THR A 5 0.25 5.12 -13.84
CA THR A 5 1.38 4.78 -14.71
C THR A 5 1.77 5.96 -15.61
N ARG A 6 3.07 6.09 -15.90
CA ARG A 6 3.60 7.16 -16.77
C ARG A 6 3.06 7.07 -18.20
N SER A 7 2.81 5.86 -18.71
CA SER A 7 2.21 5.66 -20.04
C SER A 7 0.79 6.21 -20.11
N VAL A 8 -0.07 5.85 -19.15
CA VAL A 8 -1.46 6.33 -19.09
C VAL A 8 -1.51 7.83 -18.82
N ALA A 9 -0.66 8.34 -17.93
CA ALA A 9 -0.57 9.77 -17.66
C ALA A 9 -0.21 10.58 -18.93
N ARG A 10 0.79 10.13 -19.70
CA ARG A 10 1.18 10.78 -20.96
C ARG A 10 0.10 10.70 -22.02
N TRP A 11 -0.56 9.55 -22.16
CA TRP A 11 -1.68 9.39 -23.08
C TRP A 11 -2.83 10.34 -22.72
N ALA A 12 -3.23 10.36 -21.44
CA ALA A 12 -4.35 11.18 -20.97
C ALA A 12 -4.08 12.69 -21.03
N ARG A 13 -2.81 13.12 -21.04
CA ARG A 13 -2.43 14.53 -21.21
C ARG A 13 -2.47 15.03 -22.65
N ARG A 14 -2.68 14.14 -23.63
CA ARG A 14 -2.70 14.56 -25.04
C ARG A 14 -3.79 15.60 -25.26
N PRO A 15 -3.52 16.67 -26.03
CA PRO A 15 -4.54 17.64 -26.39
C PRO A 15 -5.71 16.96 -27.10
N ILE A 16 -6.93 17.37 -26.75
CA ILE A 16 -8.17 16.88 -27.35
C ILE A 16 -8.76 18.03 -28.16
N ASP A 17 -8.86 17.83 -29.46
CA ASP A 17 -9.62 18.72 -30.33
C ASP A 17 -11.11 18.51 -30.07
N THR A 18 -11.80 19.60 -29.75
CA THR A 18 -13.23 19.57 -29.39
C THR A 18 -14.14 19.91 -30.57
N GLY A 19 -13.55 20.22 -31.75
CA GLY A 19 -14.27 20.61 -32.95
C GLY A 19 -14.66 22.09 -33.02
N HIS A 20 -14.52 22.85 -31.92
CA HIS A 20 -14.71 24.31 -31.95
C HIS A 20 -13.38 25.03 -32.29
N PRO A 21 -13.37 25.98 -33.24
CA PRO A 21 -12.16 26.71 -33.62
C PRO A 21 -11.46 27.36 -32.42
N GLY A 22 -10.19 27.02 -32.23
CA GLY A 22 -9.37 27.56 -31.14
C GLY A 22 -9.58 26.91 -29.76
N PHE A 23 -10.52 25.97 -29.61
CA PHE A 23 -10.76 25.31 -28.33
C PHE A 23 -10.16 23.90 -28.27
N VAL A 24 -8.97 23.83 -27.70
CA VAL A 24 -8.24 22.57 -27.47
C VAL A 24 -8.19 22.29 -25.96
N LEU A 25 -8.81 21.19 -25.54
CA LEU A 25 -8.76 20.73 -24.15
C LEU A 25 -7.39 20.11 -23.86
N ARG A 26 -6.70 20.59 -22.82
CA ARG A 26 -5.46 20.00 -22.30
C ARG A 26 -5.73 19.45 -20.90
N PRO A 27 -5.96 18.13 -20.74
CA PRO A 27 -6.32 17.57 -19.44
C PRO A 27 -5.22 17.75 -18.39
N LEU A 28 -5.62 18.16 -17.18
CA LEU A 28 -4.75 18.13 -16.00
C LEU A 28 -4.75 16.72 -15.41
N VAL A 29 -3.61 16.04 -15.55
CA VAL A 29 -3.43 14.65 -15.10
C VAL A 29 -2.34 14.59 -14.04
N LEU A 30 -2.70 14.14 -12.85
CA LEU A 30 -1.76 13.76 -11.80
C LEU A 30 -1.22 12.36 -12.08
N GLY A 31 0.10 12.21 -12.06
CA GLY A 31 0.77 10.94 -12.26
C GLY A 31 2.22 10.99 -11.78
N PRO A 32 2.98 9.89 -11.97
CA PRO A 32 4.32 9.77 -11.39
C PRO A 32 5.34 10.82 -11.86
N ASP A 33 5.05 11.57 -12.93
CA ASP A 33 5.93 12.62 -13.45
C ASP A 33 5.72 13.99 -12.77
N ASN A 34 4.56 14.25 -12.16
CA ASN A 34 4.23 15.56 -11.57
C ASN A 34 3.75 15.50 -10.13
N VAL A 35 3.75 14.31 -9.51
CA VAL A 35 3.59 14.16 -8.06
C VAL A 35 4.96 13.81 -7.48
N PRO A 36 5.43 14.54 -6.46
CA PRO A 36 6.74 14.30 -5.87
C PRO A 36 6.83 12.90 -5.25
N CYS A 37 8.02 12.31 -5.31
CA CYS A 37 8.36 11.09 -4.58
C CYS A 37 8.74 11.49 -3.15
N VAL A 38 7.78 11.48 -2.24
CA VAL A 38 7.95 11.87 -0.83
C VAL A 38 8.49 10.68 -0.04
N THR A 39 9.79 10.71 0.28
CA THR A 39 10.48 9.69 1.08
C THR A 39 10.92 10.19 2.45
N ASP A 40 10.92 11.50 2.67
CA ASP A 40 11.25 12.11 3.96
C ASP A 40 10.02 12.11 4.88
N GLU A 41 10.20 11.60 6.10
CA GLU A 41 9.13 11.46 7.07
C GLU A 41 8.59 12.82 7.54
N ARG A 42 9.46 13.82 7.77
CA ARG A 42 9.03 15.15 8.24
C ARG A 42 8.23 15.87 7.17
N GLN A 43 8.66 15.76 5.91
CA GLN A 43 7.91 16.27 4.76
C GLN A 43 6.54 15.58 4.65
N ALA A 44 6.50 14.26 4.85
CA ALA A 44 5.25 13.51 4.80
C ALA A 44 4.28 13.92 5.91
N ILE A 45 4.76 14.04 7.17
CA ILE A 45 3.93 14.52 8.30
C ILE A 45 3.43 15.94 8.07
N GLY A 46 4.24 16.81 7.44
CA GLY A 46 3.83 18.16 7.08
C GLY A 46 2.73 18.22 6.02
N ASN A 47 2.55 17.15 5.22
CA ASN A 47 1.47 17.05 4.24
C ASN A 47 1.03 15.58 4.03
N PRO A 48 0.19 15.03 4.94
CA PRO A 48 -0.19 13.62 4.92
C PRO A 48 -0.96 13.20 3.65
N GLN A 49 -1.77 14.08 3.10
CA GLN A 49 -2.52 13.80 1.88
C GLN A 49 -1.58 13.64 0.68
N LEU A 50 -0.54 14.49 0.60
CA LEU A 50 0.47 14.39 -0.45
C LEU A 50 1.33 13.13 -0.30
N SER A 51 1.69 12.74 0.92
CA SER A 51 2.48 11.52 1.13
C SER A 51 1.70 10.26 0.76
N VAL A 52 0.40 10.19 1.08
CA VAL A 52 -0.47 9.09 0.65
C VAL A 52 -0.56 9.04 -0.88
N LEU A 53 -0.78 10.19 -1.53
CA LEU A 53 -0.80 10.26 -2.99
C LEU A 53 0.54 9.85 -3.62
N SER A 54 1.66 10.25 -3.02
CA SER A 54 3.01 9.83 -3.41
C SER A 54 3.15 8.31 -3.31
N ALA A 55 2.74 7.70 -2.21
CA ALA A 55 2.76 6.25 -2.05
C ALA A 55 1.86 5.53 -3.09
N VAL A 56 0.69 6.11 -3.42
CA VAL A 56 -0.19 5.55 -4.46
C VAL A 56 0.47 5.52 -5.84
N LEU A 57 1.22 6.57 -6.19
CA LEU A 57 1.82 6.72 -7.52
C LEU A 57 3.20 6.08 -7.65
N HIS A 58 3.94 5.97 -6.54
CA HIS A 58 5.33 5.51 -6.50
C HIS A 58 5.52 4.19 -5.74
N GLY A 59 4.47 3.60 -5.16
CA GLY A 59 4.56 2.36 -4.37
C GLY A 59 5.09 1.13 -5.11
N LYS A 60 5.11 1.17 -6.44
CA LYS A 60 5.70 0.13 -7.31
C LYS A 60 7.06 0.51 -7.91
N SER A 61 7.61 1.68 -7.58
CA SER A 61 8.95 2.09 -7.99
C SER A 61 10.02 1.47 -7.10
N ARG A 62 11.29 1.76 -7.40
CA ARG A 62 12.43 1.38 -6.57
C ARG A 62 12.34 1.96 -5.16
N GLU A 63 11.73 3.14 -5.04
CA GLU A 63 11.52 3.87 -3.80
C GLU A 63 10.25 3.44 -3.05
N GLY A 64 9.52 2.45 -3.56
CA GLY A 64 8.20 2.03 -3.06
C GLY A 64 8.13 1.79 -1.55
N VAL A 65 9.19 1.21 -0.97
CA VAL A 65 9.29 1.01 0.49
C VAL A 65 9.44 2.35 1.21
N GLN A 66 10.34 3.23 0.74
CA GLN A 66 10.63 4.50 1.41
C GLN A 66 9.42 5.44 1.36
N VAL A 67 8.75 5.55 0.21
CA VAL A 67 7.52 6.36 0.10
C VAL A 67 6.39 5.78 0.93
N GLY A 68 6.28 4.45 1.00
CA GLY A 68 5.30 3.77 1.84
C GLY A 68 5.54 4.02 3.32
N THR A 69 6.79 3.92 3.79
CA THR A 69 7.16 4.19 5.19
C THR A 69 6.87 5.63 5.58
N ALA A 70 7.28 6.60 4.76
CA ALA A 70 6.99 8.02 5.02
C ALA A 70 5.48 8.30 5.04
N ALA A 71 4.72 7.69 4.12
CA ALA A 71 3.27 7.84 4.08
C ALA A 71 2.56 7.17 5.27
N LEU A 72 3.04 6.03 5.76
CA LEU A 72 2.51 5.39 6.97
C LEU A 72 2.71 6.28 8.20
N ALA A 73 3.91 6.83 8.37
CA ALA A 73 4.19 7.75 9.48
C ALA A 73 3.25 8.97 9.46
N ALA A 74 3.01 9.55 8.29
CA ALA A 74 2.08 10.65 8.13
C ALA A 74 0.60 10.24 8.32
N ALA A 75 0.20 9.06 7.85
CA ALA A 75 -1.16 8.55 8.05
C ALA A 75 -1.49 8.40 9.54
N MET A 76 -0.49 8.07 10.36
CA MET A 76 -0.66 7.94 11.82
C MET A 76 -0.92 9.27 12.55
N THR A 77 -0.67 10.42 11.92
CA THR A 77 -1.01 11.73 12.50
C THR A 77 -2.45 12.14 12.23
N LEU A 78 -3.19 11.37 11.43
CA LEU A 78 -4.57 11.65 11.07
C LEU A 78 -5.57 11.00 12.06
N PRO A 79 -6.82 11.50 12.12
CA PRO A 79 -7.92 10.83 12.81
C PRO A 79 -8.08 9.38 12.35
N ALA A 80 -8.50 8.50 13.27
CA ALA A 80 -8.48 7.04 13.08
C ALA A 80 -9.19 6.56 11.79
N GLU A 81 -10.32 7.14 11.44
CA GLU A 81 -11.07 6.80 10.22
C GLU A 81 -10.27 7.12 8.94
N GLN A 82 -9.60 8.28 8.93
CA GLN A 82 -8.77 8.73 7.81
C GLN A 82 -7.48 7.92 7.73
N ALA A 83 -6.87 7.62 8.88
CA ALA A 83 -5.68 6.78 8.96
C ALA A 83 -5.95 5.38 8.36
N MET A 84 -7.08 4.74 8.71
CA MET A 84 -7.45 3.43 8.16
C MET A 84 -7.55 3.44 6.64
N LEU A 85 -8.24 4.43 6.07
CA LEU A 85 -8.35 4.58 4.62
C LEU A 85 -6.96 4.77 3.97
N CYS A 86 -6.10 5.59 4.59
CA CYS A 86 -4.76 5.85 4.08
C CYS A 86 -3.91 4.58 4.11
N LEU A 87 -3.96 3.79 5.18
CA LEU A 87 -3.27 2.50 5.30
C LEU A 87 -3.68 1.56 4.15
N ASP A 88 -4.97 1.40 3.90
CA ASP A 88 -5.48 0.55 2.82
C ASP A 88 -4.96 1.02 1.46
N LEU A 89 -4.97 2.33 1.19
CA LEU A 89 -4.47 2.88 -0.08
C LEU A 89 -2.97 2.65 -0.25
N ILE A 90 -2.17 2.89 0.80
CA ILE A 90 -0.72 2.70 0.77
C ILE A 90 -0.37 1.24 0.50
N LEU A 91 -0.96 0.31 1.25
CA LEU A 91 -0.65 -1.12 1.15
C LEU A 91 -1.12 -1.73 -0.19
N ASN A 92 -2.26 -1.28 -0.73
CA ASN A 92 -2.75 -1.77 -2.02
C ASN A 92 -2.00 -1.19 -3.22
N ALA A 93 -1.42 0.00 -3.09
CA ALA A 93 -0.61 0.60 -4.15
C ALA A 93 0.81 0.04 -4.21
N ALA A 94 1.34 -0.45 -3.08
CA ALA A 94 2.68 -1.02 -2.99
C ALA A 94 2.85 -2.26 -3.89
N SER A 95 4.09 -2.52 -4.33
CA SER A 95 4.45 -3.83 -4.88
C SER A 95 4.33 -4.91 -3.80
N ALA A 96 4.18 -6.18 -4.18
CA ALA A 96 4.05 -7.27 -3.20
C ALA A 96 5.25 -7.35 -2.25
N SER A 97 6.47 -7.08 -2.74
CA SER A 97 7.68 -7.03 -1.91
C SER A 97 7.70 -5.83 -0.97
N ALA A 98 7.31 -4.65 -1.46
CA ALA A 98 7.24 -3.45 -0.63
C ALA A 98 6.16 -3.58 0.44
N ARG A 99 4.98 -4.08 0.09
CA ARG A 99 3.88 -4.35 1.03
C ARG A 99 4.31 -5.23 2.20
N ARG A 100 4.98 -6.35 1.94
CA ARG A 100 5.49 -7.25 3.00
C ARG A 100 6.47 -6.54 3.93
N GLN A 101 7.34 -5.69 3.40
CA GLN A 101 8.28 -4.91 4.21
C GLN A 101 7.55 -3.88 5.08
N LEU A 102 6.57 -3.17 4.50
CA LEU A 102 5.75 -2.21 5.23
C LEU A 102 4.95 -2.88 6.35
N GLU A 103 4.31 -4.02 6.07
CA GLU A 103 3.59 -4.83 7.07
C GLU A 103 4.53 -5.28 8.20
N THR A 104 5.77 -5.69 7.86
CA THR A 104 6.79 -6.05 8.87
C THR A 104 7.16 -4.86 9.75
N LEU A 105 7.38 -3.69 9.16
CA LEU A 105 7.70 -2.45 9.89
C LEU A 105 6.56 -2.06 10.84
N MET A 106 5.30 -2.21 10.40
CA MET A 106 4.15 -1.95 11.25
C MET A 106 4.12 -2.92 12.44
N VAL A 107 4.41 -4.20 12.26
CA VAL A 107 4.44 -5.16 13.38
C VAL A 107 5.57 -4.84 14.38
N GLN A 108 6.73 -4.38 13.90
CA GLN A 108 7.90 -4.14 14.75
C GLN A 108 7.86 -2.81 15.50
N HIS A 109 7.28 -1.77 14.91
CA HIS A 109 7.41 -0.39 15.42
C HIS A 109 6.08 0.25 15.82
N TYR A 110 4.95 -0.45 15.70
CA TYR A 110 3.64 0.10 16.03
C TYR A 110 3.11 -0.42 17.36
N GLU A 111 3.19 0.39 18.41
CA GLU A 111 2.25 0.30 19.52
C GLU A 111 1.02 1.16 19.21
N PRO A 112 -0.16 0.57 18.95
CA PRO A 112 -1.33 1.36 18.61
C PRO A 112 -1.76 2.16 19.83
N THR A 113 -1.78 3.49 19.71
CA THR A 113 -2.27 4.41 20.75
C THR A 113 -3.80 4.34 20.87
N ASN A 114 -4.48 3.94 19.79
CA ASN A 114 -5.93 3.77 19.76
C ASN A 114 -6.32 2.34 20.21
N PRO A 115 -7.18 2.19 21.24
CA PRO A 115 -7.66 0.89 21.72
C PRO A 115 -8.32 0.02 20.63
N PHE A 116 -9.00 0.64 19.68
CA PHE A 116 -9.66 -0.04 18.56
C PHE A 116 -8.64 -0.66 17.58
N LEU A 117 -7.59 0.08 17.23
CA LEU A 117 -6.50 -0.43 16.38
C LEU A 117 -5.70 -1.53 17.10
N ARG A 118 -5.49 -1.39 18.41
CA ARG A 118 -4.94 -2.48 19.25
C ARG A 118 -5.76 -3.76 19.12
N ARG A 119 -7.09 -3.65 19.21
CA ARG A 119 -7.99 -4.80 19.11
C ARG A 119 -7.99 -5.41 17.71
N LEU A 120 -8.11 -4.59 16.67
CA LEU A 120 -8.13 -5.04 15.28
C LEU A 120 -6.83 -5.73 14.86
N LEU A 121 -5.67 -5.15 15.21
CA LEU A 121 -4.37 -5.77 14.96
C LEU A 121 -4.22 -7.09 15.72
N LYS A 122 -4.70 -7.17 16.96
CA LYS A 122 -4.64 -8.40 17.76
C LYS A 122 -5.50 -9.51 17.16
N GLU A 123 -6.74 -9.19 16.78
CA GLU A 123 -7.67 -10.12 16.14
C GLU A 123 -7.16 -10.61 14.77
N ALA A 124 -6.57 -9.72 13.96
CA ALA A 124 -5.94 -10.08 12.70
C ALA A 124 -4.73 -11.02 12.90
N HIS A 125 -3.92 -10.76 13.93
CA HIS A 125 -2.78 -11.61 14.27
C HIS A 125 -3.19 -13.00 14.76
N GLU A 126 -4.25 -13.07 15.56
CA GLU A 126 -4.81 -14.34 16.05
C GLU A 126 -5.34 -15.19 14.89
N LYS A 127 -6.11 -14.59 13.96
CA LYS A 127 -6.59 -15.27 12.75
C LYS A 127 -5.44 -15.76 11.86
N ALA A 128 -4.45 -14.93 11.59
CA ALA A 128 -3.31 -15.32 10.77
C ALA A 128 -2.51 -16.49 11.39
N ARG A 129 -2.36 -16.52 12.73
CA ARG A 129 -1.73 -17.67 13.43
C ARG A 129 -2.56 -18.93 13.37
N GLU A 130 -3.88 -18.79 13.42
CA GLU A 130 -4.81 -19.92 13.28
C GLU A 130 -4.76 -20.51 11.87
N GLU A 131 -4.75 -19.67 10.84
CA GLU A 131 -4.61 -20.09 9.45
C GLU A 131 -3.28 -20.83 9.22
N VAL A 132 -2.15 -20.26 9.67
CA VAL A 132 -0.83 -20.92 9.59
C VAL A 132 -0.81 -22.25 10.35
N ARG A 133 -1.44 -22.33 11.53
CA ARG A 133 -1.53 -23.61 12.29
C ARG A 133 -2.35 -24.66 11.55
N GLN A 134 -3.43 -24.25 10.88
CA GLN A 134 -4.28 -25.15 10.11
C GLN A 134 -3.52 -25.67 8.89
N GLU A 135 -2.83 -24.79 8.17
CA GLU A 135 -2.01 -25.15 7.01
C GLU A 135 -0.88 -26.12 7.40
N VAL A 136 -0.09 -25.80 8.43
CA VAL A 136 0.99 -26.70 8.92
C VAL A 136 0.44 -28.04 9.38
N ARG A 137 -0.72 -28.07 10.06
CA ARG A 137 -1.36 -29.35 10.46
C ARG A 137 -1.81 -30.17 9.26
N GLN A 138 -2.28 -29.53 8.19
CA GLN A 138 -2.68 -30.22 6.98
C GLN A 138 -1.47 -30.76 6.22
N GLU A 139 -0.39 -29.97 6.09
CA GLU A 139 0.86 -30.40 5.45
C GLU A 139 1.50 -31.58 6.20
N VAL A 140 1.68 -31.48 7.52
CA VAL A 140 2.23 -32.58 8.34
C VAL A 140 1.38 -33.85 8.23
N ARG A 141 0.04 -33.71 8.17
CA ARG A 141 -0.86 -34.87 8.03
C ARG A 141 -0.81 -35.51 6.64
N GLN A 142 -0.48 -34.73 5.61
CA GLN A 142 -0.26 -35.23 4.26
C GLN A 142 1.10 -35.91 4.12
N GLU A 143 2.16 -35.33 4.67
CA GLU A 143 3.51 -35.93 4.69
C GLU A 143 3.52 -37.27 5.44
N VAL A 144 2.95 -37.33 6.65
CA VAL A 144 2.84 -38.58 7.42
C VAL A 144 2.04 -39.65 6.67
N ARG A 145 1.00 -39.26 5.90
CA ARG A 145 0.24 -40.21 5.07
C ARG A 145 1.01 -40.70 3.84
N GLN A 146 1.94 -39.90 3.32
CA GLN A 146 2.78 -40.29 2.20
C GLN A 146 3.93 -41.20 2.65
N GLU A 147 4.55 -40.91 3.79
CA GLU A 147 5.59 -41.77 4.39
C GLU A 147 5.04 -43.15 4.77
N VAL A 148 3.88 -43.21 5.45
CA VAL A 148 3.23 -44.48 5.81
C VAL A 148 2.80 -45.30 4.57
N ARG A 149 2.65 -44.67 3.40
CA ARG A 149 2.32 -45.35 2.13
C ARG A 149 3.55 -45.79 1.33
N GLN A 150 4.75 -45.31 1.68
CA GLN A 150 6.02 -45.75 1.10
C GLN A 150 6.66 -46.89 1.90
N GLU A 151 6.24 -47.10 3.15
CA GLU A 151 6.71 -48.20 4.03
C GLU A 151 5.84 -49.48 3.98
N VAL A 152 4.77 -49.51 3.17
CA VAL A 152 3.90 -50.69 2.92
C VAL A 152 4.06 -51.17 1.49
#